data_AF-A0A2R9SZB3-F1
#
_entry.id   AF-A0A2R9SZB3-F1
#
_cell.length_a   1.000
_cell.length_b   1.000
_cell.length_c   1.000
_cell.angle_alpha   90.00
_cell.angle_beta   90.00
_cell.angle_gamma   90.00
#
_symmetry.space_group_name_H-M   'P 1'
#
loop_
_entity.id
_entity.type
_entity.pdbx_description
1 polymer ?
#
loop_
_entity_poly.entity_id
_entity_poly.type
_entity_poly.pdbx_seq_one_letter_code
_entity_poly.pdbx_strand_id
1 'polypeptide(L)' 'METDIEQDGTNEIVATVGTAAQTSIYKIKNAHIVATNLNETLEAQEVTYDKESNTFVSGVKIWRVKGEELVSSK' A
#
# COMPACT_ATOMS: atom_id res chain seq x y z
N MET A 1 -9.25 -4.49 1.16
CA MET A 1 -8.76 -5.87 1.39
C MET A 1 -7.89 -5.85 2.62
N GLU A 2 -8.04 -6.86 3.47
CA GLU A 2 -7.17 -7.08 4.64
C GLU A 2 -6.00 -8.01 4.24
N THR A 3 -4.77 -7.63 4.60
CA THR A 3 -3.54 -8.36 4.23
C THR A 3 -2.37 -7.91 5.11
N ASP A 4 -1.48 -8.84 5.45
CA ASP A 4 -0.21 -8.56 6.16
C ASP A 4 0.83 -8.06 5.14
N ILE A 5 0.85 -6.75 4.92
CA ILE A 5 1.70 -6.09 3.91
C ILE A 5 3.14 -6.05 4.44
N GLU A 6 3.30 -5.72 5.72
CA GLU A 6 4.60 -5.55 6.37
C GLU A 6 5.28 -6.88 6.74
N GLN A 7 4.56 -8.00 6.65
CA GLN A 7 4.98 -9.34 7.04
C GLN A 7 5.35 -9.42 8.52
N ASP A 8 4.60 -8.71 9.36
CA ASP A 8 4.82 -8.62 10.82
C ASP A 8 3.79 -9.45 11.63
N GLY A 9 2.85 -10.12 10.95
CA GLY A 9 1.78 -10.90 11.55
C GLY A 9 0.53 -10.09 11.90
N THR A 10 0.52 -8.78 11.66
CA THR A 10 -0.64 -7.89 11.78
C THR A 10 -1.16 -7.59 10.38
N ASN A 11 -2.48 -7.60 10.20
CA ASN A 11 -3.04 -7.21 8.92
C ASN A 11 -3.24 -5.68 8.83
N GLU A 12 -2.89 -5.12 7.69
CA GLU A 12 -3.31 -3.80 7.23
C GLU A 12 -4.51 -3.89 6.29
N ILE A 13 -5.15 -2.74 6.04
CA ILE A 13 -6.18 -2.60 5.02
C ILE A 13 -5.61 -1.86 3.81
N VAL A 14 -5.68 -2.48 2.64
CA VAL A 14 -5.50 -1.81 1.34
C VAL A 14 -6.88 -1.46 0.78
N ALA A 15 -7.13 -0.19 0.47
CA ALA A 15 -8.37 0.23 -0.18
C ALA A 15 -8.07 1.08 -1.41
N THR A 16 -8.73 0.76 -2.53
CA THR A 16 -8.75 1.57 -3.74
C THR A 16 -10.16 2.11 -3.93
N VAL A 17 -10.30 3.44 -3.94
CA VAL A 17 -11.61 4.12 -3.95
C VAL A 17 -11.68 5.24 -4.98
N GLY A 18 -12.89 5.61 -5.36
CA GLY A 18 -13.17 6.73 -6.26
C GLY A 18 -12.98 6.40 -7.75
N THR A 19 -13.34 7.36 -8.60
CA THR A 19 -13.25 7.21 -10.07
C THR A 19 -11.83 7.29 -10.60
N ALA A 20 -10.96 8.03 -9.92
CA ALA A 20 -9.53 8.16 -10.24
C ALA A 20 -8.65 7.10 -9.53
N ALA A 21 -9.24 6.00 -9.03
CA ALA A 21 -8.56 4.88 -8.38
C ALA A 21 -7.46 5.29 -7.39
N GLN A 22 -7.87 5.82 -6.23
CA GLN A 22 -6.97 6.23 -5.15
C GLN A 22 -6.75 5.08 -4.18
N THR A 23 -5.49 4.62 -4.07
CA THR A 23 -5.08 3.48 -3.26
C THR A 23 -4.39 3.95 -1.98
N SER A 24 -4.90 3.51 -0.84
CA SER A 24 -4.36 3.82 0.48
C SER A 24 -4.14 2.57 1.33
N ILE A 25 -3.12 2.63 2.19
CA ILE A 25 -2.86 1.64 3.24
C ILE A 25 -3.37 2.22 4.56
N TYR A 26 -4.12 1.44 5.33
CA TYR A 26 -4.57 1.77 6.67
C TYR A 26 -4.02 0.76 7.68
N LYS A 27 -3.48 1.27 8.79
CA LYS A 27 -2.89 0.47 9.87
C LYS A 27 -3.38 0.97 11.22
N ILE A 28 -3.52 0.08 12.21
CA ILE A 28 -3.72 0.48 13.60
C ILE A 28 -2.34 0.72 14.24
N LYS A 29 -2.09 1.95 14.71
CA LYS A 29 -0.88 2.32 15.45
C LYS A 29 -1.29 3.07 16.72
N ASN A 30 -0.86 2.57 17.89
CA ASN A 30 -1.18 3.17 19.20
C ASN A 30 -2.69 3.42 19.41
N ALA A 31 -3.54 2.44 19.07
CA ALA A 31 -5.01 2.54 19.14
C ALA A 31 -5.64 3.60 18.19
N HIS A 32 -4.89 4.14 17.24
CA HIS A 32 -5.38 5.03 16.19
C HIS A 32 -5.25 4.38 14.81
N ILE A 33 -6.15 4.75 13.89
CA ILE A 33 -5.99 4.41 12.48
C ILE A 33 -5.07 5.46 11.85
N VAL A 34 -3.97 5.00 11.27
CA VAL A 34 -3.11 5.80 10.39
C VAL A 34 -3.33 5.38 8.96
N ALA A 35 -3.25 6.32 8.02
CA ALA A 35 -3.48 6.08 6.61
C ALA A 35 -2.42 6.76 5.75
N THR A 36 -2.00 6.09 4.69
CA THR A 36 -1.07 6.64 3.69
C THR A 36 -1.66 6.47 2.30
N ASN A 37 -1.85 7.58 1.57
CA ASN A 37 -2.24 7.55 0.16
C ASN A 37 -1.01 7.27 -0.71
N LEU A 38 -1.01 6.13 -1.40
CA LEU A 38 0.12 5.70 -2.23
C LEU A 38 0.21 6.47 -3.55
N ASN A 39 -0.91 6.89 -4.11
CA ASN A 39 -0.91 7.71 -5.33
C ASN A 39 -0.17 9.03 -5.08
N GLU A 40 -0.46 9.69 -3.96
CA GLU A 40 0.23 10.91 -3.55
C GLU A 40 1.69 10.65 -3.21
N THR A 41 1.98 9.62 -2.41
CA THR A 41 3.34 9.28 -1.96
C THR A 41 4.28 8.94 -3.12
N LEU A 42 3.74 8.34 -4.19
CA LEU A 42 4.50 7.89 -5.35
C LEU A 42 4.43 8.85 -6.55
N GLU A 43 3.70 9.96 -6.43
CA GLU A 43 3.36 10.86 -7.54
C GLU A 43 2.81 10.07 -8.75
N ALA A 44 1.90 9.13 -8.47
CA ALA A 44 1.36 8.18 -9.42
C ALA A 44 -0.13 8.42 -9.69
N GLN A 45 -0.54 8.29 -10.95
CA GLN A 45 -1.96 8.42 -11.33
C GLN A 45 -2.80 7.28 -10.74
N GLU A 46 -2.28 6.06 -10.80
CA GLU A 46 -2.91 4.83 -10.31
C GLU A 46 -1.85 3.95 -9.64
N VAL A 47 -2.24 3.29 -8.56
CA VAL A 47 -1.43 2.29 -7.86
C VAL A 47 -2.30 1.06 -7.61
N THR A 48 -1.86 -0.10 -8.07
CA THR A 48 -2.57 -1.37 -7.88
C THR A 48 -1.79 -2.24 -6.90
N TYR A 49 -2.48 -2.89 -5.98
CA TYR A 49 -1.88 -3.86 -5.08
C TYR A 49 -2.03 -5.27 -5.63
N ASP A 50 -0.90 -5.94 -5.89
CA ASP A 50 -0.83 -7.36 -6.21
C ASP A 50 -0.59 -8.17 -4.93
N LYS A 51 -1.62 -8.93 -4.54
CA LYS A 51 -1.59 -9.76 -3.34
C LYS A 51 -0.65 -10.97 -3.46
N GLU A 52 -0.50 -11.54 -4.65
CA GLU A 52 0.30 -12.77 -4.82
C GLU A 52 1.78 -12.49 -4.59
N SER A 53 2.26 -11.33 -5.08
CA SER A 53 3.63 -10.88 -4.89
C SER A 53 3.84 -9.98 -3.65
N ASN A 54 2.75 -9.56 -2.99
CA ASN A 54 2.75 -8.54 -1.93
C ASN A 54 3.46 -7.25 -2.39
N THR A 55 3.07 -6.73 -3.55
CA THR A 55 3.66 -5.53 -4.16
C THR A 55 2.63 -4.51 -4.61
N PHE A 56 3.06 -3.25 -4.66
CA PHE A 56 2.32 -2.15 -5.24
C PHE A 56 2.92 -1.82 -6.61
N VAL A 57 2.07 -1.66 -7.63
CA VAL A 57 2.49 -1.47 -9.02
C VAL A 57 1.92 -0.17 -9.56
N SER A 58 2.75 0.61 -10.25
CA SER A 58 2.34 1.77 -11.04
C SER A 58 3.16 1.85 -12.33
N GLY A 59 2.51 1.57 -13.46
CA GLY A 59 3.20 1.39 -14.74
C GLY A 59 4.23 0.28 -14.68
N VAL A 60 5.51 0.61 -14.90
CA VAL A 60 6.65 -0.33 -14.84
C VAL A 60 7.35 -0.35 -13.49
N LYS A 61 6.92 0.49 -12.54
CA LYS A 61 7.53 0.60 -11.21
C LYS A 61 6.78 -0.31 -10.24
N ILE A 62 7.56 -1.02 -9.43
CA ILE A 62 7.07 -1.97 -8.43
C ILE A 62 7.65 -1.56 -7.08
N TRP A 63 6.84 -1.57 -6.04
CA TRP A 63 7.23 -1.27 -4.67
C TRP A 63 6.73 -2.34 -3.71
N ARG A 64 7.39 -2.46 -2.57
CA ARG A 64 6.95 -3.28 -1.44
C ARG A 64 7.18 -2.51 -0.15
N VAL A 65 6.43 -2.86 0.89
CA VAL A 65 6.70 -2.31 2.22
C VAL A 65 7.74 -3.18 2.91
N LYS A 66 8.66 -2.55 3.64
CA LYS A 66 9.61 -3.21 4.55
C LYS A 66 9.65 -2.44 5.86
N GLY A 67 9.08 -3.01 6.92
CA GLY A 67 8.82 -2.25 8.15
C GLY A 67 7.87 -1.10 7.85
N GLU A 68 8.26 0.14 8.16
CA GLU A 68 7.43 1.33 7.89
C GLU A 68 7.83 2.07 6.59
N GLU A 69 8.67 1.47 5.75
CA GLU A 69 9.19 2.12 4.53
C GLU A 69 8.68 1.46 3.24
N LEU A 70 8.34 2.29 2.25
CA LEU A 70 8.02 1.86 0.90
C LEU A 70 9.29 1.84 0.05
N VAL A 71 9.72 0.66 -0.38
CA VAL A 71 10.97 0.46 -1.13
C VAL A 71 10.70 -0.02 -2.55
N SER A 72 11.45 0.48 -3.53
CA SER A 72 11.35 -0.02 -4.91
C SER A 72 11.82 -1.47 -5.00
N SER A 73 10.99 -2.33 -5.57
CA SER A 73 11.41 -3.67 -6.00
C SER A 73 12.10 -3.54 -7.36
N LYS A 74 13.36 -3.98 -7.44
CA LYS A 74 14.02 -4.23 -8.73
C LYS A 74 13.36 -5.41 -9.44
#